data_AF-R0LVT7-F1
#
_entry.id   AF-R0LVT7-F1
#
_cell.length_a   1.000
_cell.length_b   1.000
_cell.length_c   1.000
_cell.angle_alpha   90.00
_cell.angle_beta   90.00
_cell.angle_gamma   90.00
#
_symmetry.space_group_name_H-M   'P 1'
#
loop_
_entity.id
_entity.type
_entity.pdbx_description
1 polymer ?
#
loop_
_entity_poly.entity_id
_entity_poly.type
_entity_poly.pdbx_seq_one_letter_code
_entity_poly.pdbx_strand_id
1 'polypeptide(L)'
;EGQDLHYFPLVTYLKTEEDRFEYLLPEFRTVHPWEQELAKKYPYEMVVLLANEYNNYCQVLLQVVRMEELDKVEGFIVSFWKSLQPEKIAFMSLPDVCELFKCYDRQLFQEMENILLRDFLEEVSVQYLKTIRLFSKNVKLWLLNALEGMPVLLQTTKYKDNANSLEQQQQSHWSEIRLACCHQPGICGYARKPLPKEV
;
A
#
# COMPACT_ATOMS: atom_id res chain seq x y z
N GLU A 1 -7.02 0.12 36.27
CA GLU A 1 -7.32 -0.93 35.28
C GLU A 1 -6.78 -0.43 33.95
N GLY A 2 -5.67 -1.03 33.49
CA GLY A 2 -4.92 -0.55 32.33
C GLY A 2 -5.60 -1.00 31.04
N GLN A 3 -5.91 -0.05 30.17
CA GLN A 3 -6.45 -0.34 28.85
C GLN A 3 -5.35 -0.99 28.00
N ASP A 4 -5.59 -2.24 27.67
CA ASP A 4 -4.83 -3.02 26.69
C ASP A 4 -5.11 -2.39 25.31
N LEU A 5 -4.31 -1.39 24.94
CA LEU A 5 -4.30 -0.84 23.59
C LEU A 5 -3.86 -1.97 22.67
N HIS A 6 -4.82 -2.61 22.02
CA HIS A 6 -4.61 -3.55 20.92
C HIS A 6 -3.90 -2.81 19.77
N TYR A 7 -2.60 -2.63 19.93
CA TYR A 7 -1.68 -2.25 18.87
C TYR A 7 -1.72 -3.40 17.87
N PHE A 8 -2.10 -3.11 16.63
CA PHE A 8 -2.01 -4.06 15.53
C PHE A 8 -0.62 -4.72 15.58
N PRO A 9 -0.52 -6.07 15.61
CA PRO A 9 0.69 -6.70 16.10
C PRO A 9 1.81 -6.63 15.06
N LEU A 10 2.57 -5.53 15.09
CA LEU A 10 3.97 -5.51 14.68
C LEU A 10 4.77 -6.56 15.47
N VAL A 11 4.34 -6.84 16.71
CA VAL A 11 5.03 -7.67 17.69
C VAL A 11 5.12 -9.16 17.30
N THR A 12 4.20 -9.70 16.48
CA THR A 12 4.28 -11.11 16.08
C THR A 12 5.13 -11.39 14.84
N TYR A 13 5.44 -10.38 14.04
CA TYR A 13 6.18 -10.57 12.78
C TYR A 13 7.66 -10.19 12.87
N LEU A 14 8.05 -9.30 13.79
CA LEU A 14 9.45 -8.92 14.01
C LEU A 14 10.06 -9.77 15.13
N LYS A 15 10.88 -10.76 14.76
CA LYS A 15 11.44 -11.77 15.67
C LYS A 15 12.51 -11.23 16.64
N THR A 16 12.98 -9.99 16.51
CA THR A 16 14.13 -9.48 17.27
C THR A 16 14.07 -7.97 17.52
N GLU A 17 14.56 -7.50 18.67
CA GLU A 17 14.51 -6.07 19.06
C GLU A 17 15.46 -5.17 18.24
N GLU A 18 16.53 -5.74 17.67
CA GLU A 18 17.42 -5.07 16.72
C GLU A 18 16.70 -4.70 15.42
N ASP A 19 15.67 -5.48 15.03
CA ASP A 19 14.80 -5.20 13.88
C ASP A 19 13.73 -4.13 14.15
N ARG A 20 13.77 -3.42 15.29
CA ARG A 20 12.76 -2.39 15.59
C ARG A 20 13.20 -0.99 15.20
N PHE A 21 14.50 -0.75 15.07
CA PHE A 21 15.06 0.60 14.90
C PHE A 21 15.53 0.91 13.47
N GLU A 22 15.79 -0.10 12.63
CA GLU A 22 16.12 0.07 11.21
C GLU A 22 14.87 0.16 10.30
N TYR A 23 13.67 0.09 10.89
CA TYR A 23 12.42 -0.31 10.22
C TYR A 23 11.34 0.77 10.11
N LEU A 24 11.49 1.91 10.78
CA LEU A 24 10.64 3.06 10.53
C LEU A 24 11.25 3.83 9.36
N LEU A 25 10.59 3.82 8.19
CA LEU A 25 11.03 4.67 7.09
C LEU A 25 11.02 6.12 7.54
N PRO A 26 12.18 6.81 7.63
CA PRO A 26 12.22 8.23 7.96
C PRO A 26 11.42 9.06 6.94
N GLU A 27 11.21 8.52 5.74
CA GLU A 27 10.52 9.18 4.63
C GLU A 27 8.99 9.10 4.70
N PHE A 28 8.40 8.10 5.39
CA PHE A 28 6.95 8.02 5.58
C PHE A 28 6.50 8.92 6.74
N ARG A 29 6.63 10.22 6.50
CA ARG A 29 6.28 11.28 7.44
C ARG A 29 4.78 11.23 7.80
N THR A 30 4.48 11.43 9.08
CA THR A 30 3.15 11.78 9.57
C THR A 30 2.59 12.97 8.78
N VAL A 31 1.28 12.95 8.50
CA VAL A 31 0.61 14.05 7.80
C VAL A 31 0.24 15.11 8.84
N HIS A 32 1.27 15.64 9.51
CA HIS A 32 1.15 16.53 10.66
C HIS A 32 0.20 17.72 10.48
N PRO A 33 0.11 18.37 9.30
CA PRO A 33 -0.86 19.45 9.11
C PRO A 33 -2.31 18.99 9.25
N TRP A 34 -2.68 17.82 8.73
CA TRP A 34 -4.06 17.33 8.76
C TRP A 34 -4.48 16.80 10.13
N GLU A 35 -3.57 16.09 10.81
CA GLU A 35 -3.77 15.62 12.18
C GLU A 35 -4.06 16.80 13.13
N GLN A 36 -3.32 17.90 12.99
CA GLN A 36 -3.50 19.11 13.80
C GLN A 36 -4.82 19.83 13.49
N GLU A 37 -5.26 19.90 12.23
CA GLU A 37 -6.56 20.50 11.90
C GLU A 37 -7.74 19.65 12.40
N LEU A 38 -7.63 18.32 12.32
CA LEU A 38 -8.63 17.39 12.85
C LEU A 38 -8.72 17.45 14.38
N ALA A 39 -7.58 17.57 15.06
CA ALA A 39 -7.49 17.74 16.51
C ALA A 39 -8.21 19.00 17.04
N LYS A 40 -8.44 20.02 16.20
CA LYS A 40 -9.23 21.19 16.57
C LYS A 40 -10.74 20.92 16.58
N LYS A 41 -11.18 19.89 15.84
CA LYS A 41 -12.61 19.57 15.63
C LYS A 41 -13.07 18.34 16.41
N TYR A 42 -12.17 17.39 16.65
CA TYR A 42 -12.47 16.09 17.23
C TYR A 42 -11.55 15.79 18.41
N PRO A 43 -11.90 14.84 19.29
CA PRO A 43 -11.03 14.44 20.40
C PRO A 43 -9.63 14.09 19.90
N TYR A 44 -8.62 14.81 20.39
CA TYR A 44 -7.22 14.70 19.95
C TYR A 44 -6.73 13.24 19.97
N GLU A 45 -7.03 12.54 21.07
CA GLU A 45 -6.64 11.14 21.26
C GLU A 45 -7.20 10.23 20.17
N MET A 46 -8.46 10.43 19.77
CA MET A 46 -9.10 9.61 18.73
C MET A 46 -8.47 9.85 17.34
N VAL A 47 -8.14 11.12 17.03
CA VAL A 47 -7.47 11.49 15.78
C VAL A 47 -6.06 10.89 15.73
N VAL A 48 -5.28 11.08 16.80
CA VAL A 48 -3.88 10.63 16.85
C VAL A 48 -3.77 9.11 16.86
N LEU A 49 -4.60 8.41 17.64
CA LEU A 49 -4.61 6.95 17.66
C LEU A 49 -4.93 6.38 16.28
N LEU A 50 -5.95 6.93 15.61
CA LEU A 50 -6.31 6.45 14.27
C LEU A 50 -5.24 6.77 13.22
N ALA A 51 -4.68 7.97 13.26
CA ALA A 51 -3.59 8.38 12.38
C ALA A 51 -2.36 7.47 12.54
N ASN A 52 -1.97 7.18 13.78
CA ASN A 52 -0.85 6.30 14.09
C ASN A 52 -1.10 4.86 13.61
N GLU A 53 -2.30 4.32 13.84
CA GLU A 53 -2.65 2.97 13.36
C GLU A 53 -2.62 2.87 11.84
N TYR A 54 -3.13 3.89 11.15
CA TYR A 54 -3.11 3.93 9.69
C TYR A 54 -1.68 4.12 9.14
N ASN A 55 -0.87 4.96 9.80
CA ASN A 55 0.54 5.14 9.46
C ASN A 55 1.31 3.83 9.62
N ASN A 56 1.12 3.12 10.73
CA ASN A 56 1.74 1.81 10.97
C ASN A 56 1.33 0.78 9.91
N TYR A 57 0.05 0.75 9.54
CA TYR A 57 -0.43 -0.09 8.44
C TYR A 57 0.29 0.22 7.12
N CYS A 58 0.45 1.50 6.77
CA CYS A 58 1.18 1.92 5.58
C CYS A 58 2.65 1.47 5.63
N GLN A 59 3.32 1.65 6.77
CA GLN A 59 4.71 1.24 6.99
C GLN A 59 4.89 -0.28 6.82
N VAL A 60 4.00 -1.07 7.40
CA VAL A 60 4.03 -2.54 7.25
C VAL A 60 3.89 -2.94 5.78
N LEU A 61 2.96 -2.32 5.04
CA LEU A 61 2.82 -2.60 3.62
C LEU A 61 4.06 -2.23 2.80
N LEU A 62 4.66 -1.06 3.05
CA LEU A 62 5.89 -0.64 2.38
C LEU A 62 7.04 -1.61 2.66
N GLN A 63 7.14 -2.11 3.89
CA GLN A 63 8.18 -3.06 4.25
C GLN A 63 7.99 -4.41 3.55
N VAL A 64 6.77 -4.92 3.50
CA VAL A 64 6.45 -6.17 2.78
C VAL A 64 6.79 -6.03 1.30
N VAL A 65 6.51 -4.87 0.69
CA VAL A 65 6.90 -4.58 -0.70
C VAL A 65 8.41 -4.52 -0.86
N ARG A 66 9.15 -3.87 0.05
CA ARG A 66 10.62 -3.82 0.03
C ARG A 66 11.28 -5.18 0.19
N MET A 67 10.68 -6.07 0.97
CA MET A 67 11.16 -7.44 1.16
C MET A 67 10.78 -8.37 0.01
N GLU A 68 10.20 -7.84 -1.08
CA GLU A 68 9.72 -8.60 -2.24
C GLU A 68 8.59 -9.61 -1.93
N GLU A 69 7.98 -9.52 -0.74
CA GLU A 69 6.95 -10.45 -0.24
C GLU A 69 5.54 -10.04 -0.69
N LEU A 70 5.40 -9.72 -1.98
CA LEU A 70 4.18 -9.14 -2.57
C LEU A 70 2.94 -10.04 -2.45
N ASP A 71 3.12 -11.35 -2.29
CA ASP A 71 2.07 -12.33 -2.05
C ASP A 71 1.41 -12.18 -0.68
N LYS A 72 2.10 -11.56 0.29
CA LYS A 72 1.57 -11.35 1.65
C LYS A 72 0.75 -10.08 1.80
N VAL A 73 0.85 -9.14 0.87
CA VAL A 73 0.20 -7.82 0.93
C VAL A 73 -1.31 -7.94 1.13
N GLU A 74 -1.99 -8.83 0.41
CA GLU A 74 -3.44 -9.06 0.57
C GLU A 74 -3.81 -9.37 2.02
N GLY A 75 -3.05 -10.26 2.66
CA GLY A 75 -3.27 -10.64 4.06
C GLY A 75 -3.17 -9.45 5.01
N PHE A 76 -2.19 -8.56 4.80
CA PHE A 76 -2.03 -7.36 5.61
C PHE A 76 -3.17 -6.34 5.40
N ILE A 77 -3.59 -6.12 4.15
CA ILE A 77 -4.75 -5.28 3.83
C ILE A 77 -5.99 -5.80 4.56
N VAL A 78 -6.32 -7.07 4.35
CA VAL A 78 -7.52 -7.68 4.93
C VAL A 78 -7.48 -7.69 6.45
N SER A 79 -6.33 -8.03 7.04
CA SER A 79 -6.15 -8.08 8.49
C SER A 79 -6.36 -6.70 9.12
N PHE A 80 -5.78 -5.64 8.54
CA PHE A 80 -5.93 -4.29 9.06
C PHE A 80 -7.40 -3.86 9.10
N TRP A 81 -8.09 -3.89 7.96
CA TRP A 81 -9.47 -3.42 7.89
C TRP A 81 -10.44 -4.24 8.76
N LYS A 82 -10.22 -5.55 8.89
CA LYS A 82 -11.04 -6.43 9.75
C LYS A 82 -10.76 -6.29 11.24
N SER A 83 -9.60 -5.76 11.62
CA SER A 83 -9.22 -5.59 13.02
C SER A 83 -9.76 -4.31 13.67
N LEU A 84 -10.32 -3.39 12.86
CA LEU A 84 -10.77 -2.09 13.33
C LEU A 84 -11.95 -2.20 14.29
N GLN A 85 -11.85 -1.47 15.40
CA GLN A 85 -12.91 -1.38 16.40
C GLN A 85 -14.11 -0.57 15.88
N PRO A 86 -15.35 -0.89 16.26
CA PRO A 86 -16.56 -0.20 15.79
C PRO A 86 -16.53 1.32 15.99
N GLU A 87 -15.95 1.80 17.08
CA GLU A 87 -15.83 3.23 17.38
C GLU A 87 -14.96 3.95 16.34
N LYS A 88 -13.88 3.30 15.89
CA LYS A 88 -13.01 3.81 14.83
C LYS A 88 -13.71 3.74 13.48
N ILE A 89 -14.40 2.64 13.19
CA ILE A 89 -15.20 2.49 11.97
C ILE A 89 -16.24 3.63 11.88
N ALA A 90 -16.93 3.94 12.98
CA ALA A 90 -17.86 5.06 13.03
C ALA A 90 -17.15 6.41 12.75
N PHE A 91 -15.98 6.64 13.34
CA PHE A 91 -15.17 7.84 13.11
C PHE A 91 -14.75 8.01 11.65
N MET A 92 -14.49 6.92 10.92
CA MET A 92 -14.19 6.92 9.49
C MET A 92 -15.38 7.31 8.59
N SER A 93 -16.59 7.44 9.14
CA SER A 93 -17.75 7.97 8.41
C SER A 93 -17.68 9.49 8.22
N LEU A 94 -16.71 10.16 8.85
CA LEU A 94 -16.54 11.60 8.76
C LEU A 94 -15.73 11.98 7.51
N PRO A 95 -16.15 13.02 6.76
CA PRO A 95 -15.41 13.49 5.58
C PRO A 95 -13.98 13.90 5.88
N ASP A 96 -13.74 14.62 6.99
CA ASP A 96 -12.39 15.07 7.35
C ASP A 96 -11.44 13.87 7.60
N VAL A 97 -11.96 12.76 8.17
CA VAL A 97 -11.18 11.54 8.42
C VAL A 97 -10.90 10.79 7.11
N CYS A 98 -11.85 10.80 6.17
CA CYS A 98 -11.62 10.29 4.82
C CYS A 98 -10.51 11.08 4.10
N GLU A 99 -10.45 12.40 4.26
CA GLU A 99 -9.37 13.23 3.68
C GLU A 99 -8.00 12.90 4.30
N LEU A 100 -7.93 12.66 5.62
CA LEU A 100 -6.70 12.20 6.26
C LEU A 100 -6.16 10.91 5.59
N PHE A 101 -7.03 9.92 5.37
CA PHE A 101 -6.62 8.69 4.71
C PHE A 101 -6.20 8.89 3.27
N LYS A 102 -6.81 9.81 2.53
CA LYS A 102 -6.36 10.14 1.16
C LYS A 102 -4.93 10.65 1.16
N CYS A 103 -4.53 11.46 2.15
CA CYS A 103 -3.16 11.93 2.25
C CYS A 103 -2.17 10.78 2.47
N TYR A 104 -2.47 9.88 3.41
CA TYR A 104 -1.64 8.70 3.64
C TYR A 104 -1.61 7.75 2.43
N ASP A 105 -2.75 7.50 1.79
CA ASP A 105 -2.82 6.65 0.60
C ASP A 105 -1.94 7.18 -0.52
N ARG A 106 -2.00 8.49 -0.78
CA ARG A 106 -1.18 9.13 -1.80
C ARG A 106 0.31 8.89 -1.53
N GLN A 107 0.74 9.08 -0.28
CA GLN A 107 2.12 8.85 0.12
C GLN A 107 2.48 7.36 0.04
N LEU A 108 1.59 6.46 0.46
CA LEU A 108 1.80 5.01 0.44
C LEU A 108 2.03 4.53 -0.99
N PHE A 109 1.16 4.90 -1.92
CA PHE A 109 1.29 4.48 -3.30
C PHE A 109 2.51 5.09 -4.00
N GLN A 110 2.86 6.34 -3.67
CA GLN A 110 4.09 6.96 -4.17
C GLN A 110 5.34 6.22 -3.69
N GLU A 111 5.42 5.84 -2.42
CA GLU A 111 6.57 5.11 -1.89
C GLU A 111 6.64 3.67 -2.38
N MET A 112 5.50 2.97 -2.50
CA MET A 112 5.45 1.65 -3.13
C MET A 112 5.99 1.70 -4.56
N GLU A 113 5.61 2.74 -5.32
CA GLU A 113 6.07 2.97 -6.68
C GLU A 113 7.58 3.22 -6.71
N ASN A 114 8.12 4.07 -5.83
CA ASN A 114 9.56 4.32 -5.73
C ASN A 114 10.38 3.06 -5.41
N ILE A 115 9.86 2.19 -4.54
CA ILE A 115 10.50 0.90 -4.21
C ILE A 115 10.50 0.02 -5.45
N LEU A 116 9.33 -0.22 -6.05
CA LEU A 116 9.18 -1.16 -7.15
C LEU A 116 9.88 -0.68 -8.42
N LEU A 117 9.97 0.64 -8.68
CA LEU A 117 10.70 1.22 -9.81
C LEU A 117 12.22 1.04 -9.70
N ARG A 118 12.80 1.12 -8.49
CA ARG A 118 14.22 0.87 -8.29
C ARG A 118 14.60 -0.53 -8.74
N ASP A 119 13.76 -1.51 -8.40
CA ASP A 119 13.98 -2.90 -8.76
C ASP A 119 14.00 -3.12 -10.30
N PHE A 120 13.35 -2.27 -11.09
CA PHE A 120 13.41 -2.35 -12.57
C PHE A 120 14.72 -1.86 -13.18
N LEU A 121 15.46 -1.02 -12.46
CA LEU A 121 16.76 -0.52 -12.91
C LEU A 121 17.89 -1.54 -12.63
N GLU A 122 17.60 -2.58 -11.85
CA GLU A 122 18.51 -3.66 -11.48
C GLU A 122 18.16 -4.98 -12.20
N GLU A 123 19.09 -5.94 -12.22
CA GLU A 123 18.82 -7.28 -12.78
C GLU A 123 17.90 -8.08 -11.84
N VAL A 124 16.59 -7.91 -12.01
CA VAL A 124 15.57 -8.66 -11.25
C VAL A 124 15.17 -9.98 -11.91
N SER A 125 14.77 -10.94 -11.07
CA SER A 125 14.33 -12.25 -11.54
C SER A 125 12.99 -12.17 -12.30
N VAL A 126 12.84 -12.99 -13.36
CA VAL A 126 11.58 -13.15 -14.09
C VAL A 126 10.42 -13.57 -13.16
N GLN A 127 10.73 -14.29 -12.09
CA GLN A 127 9.74 -14.72 -11.11
C GLN A 127 9.21 -13.54 -10.29
N TYR A 128 10.09 -12.64 -9.84
CA TYR A 128 9.70 -11.41 -9.14
C TYR A 128 8.90 -10.47 -10.05
N LEU A 129 9.27 -10.34 -11.32
CA LEU A 129 8.47 -9.55 -12.28
C LEU A 129 7.03 -10.08 -12.44
N LYS A 130 6.82 -11.40 -12.35
CA LYS A 130 5.48 -11.98 -12.34
C LYS A 130 4.70 -11.63 -11.07
N THR A 131 5.36 -11.61 -9.91
CA THR A 131 4.71 -11.24 -8.64
C THR A 131 4.35 -9.76 -8.62
N ILE A 132 5.22 -8.87 -9.10
CA ILE A 132 4.91 -7.44 -9.31
C ILE A 132 3.67 -7.31 -10.20
N ARG A 133 3.64 -8.00 -11.35
CA ARG A 133 2.50 -7.94 -12.26
C ARG A 133 1.19 -8.40 -11.62
N LEU A 134 1.25 -9.45 -10.79
CA LEU A 134 0.08 -9.97 -10.06
C LEU A 134 -0.38 -8.97 -9.00
N PHE A 135 0.56 -8.46 -8.20
CA PHE A 135 0.33 -7.42 -7.19
C PHE A 135 -0.34 -6.18 -7.81
N SER A 136 0.22 -5.60 -8.87
CA SER A 136 -0.32 -4.40 -9.50
C SER A 136 -1.74 -4.59 -10.05
N LYS A 137 -2.09 -5.82 -10.47
CA LYS A 137 -3.43 -6.14 -10.96
C LYS A 137 -4.44 -6.28 -9.82
N ASN A 138 -4.01 -6.79 -8.67
CA ASN A 138 -4.93 -7.23 -7.62
C ASN A 138 -4.99 -6.30 -6.41
N VAL A 139 -3.98 -5.45 -6.15
CA VAL A 139 -3.92 -4.60 -4.95
C VAL A 139 -5.17 -3.73 -4.77
N LYS A 140 -5.74 -3.23 -5.88
CA LYS A 140 -7.01 -2.51 -5.86
C LYS A 140 -8.14 -3.43 -5.41
N LEU A 141 -8.29 -4.59 -6.03
CA LEU A 141 -9.34 -5.57 -5.70
C LEU A 141 -9.24 -6.03 -4.24
N TRP A 142 -8.05 -6.30 -3.74
CA TRP A 142 -7.81 -6.68 -2.35
C TRP A 142 -8.27 -5.60 -1.38
N LEU A 143 -7.97 -4.33 -1.67
CA LEU A 143 -8.47 -3.20 -0.89
C LEU A 143 -10.00 -3.09 -0.94
N LEU A 144 -10.62 -3.27 -2.12
CA LEU A 144 -12.08 -3.18 -2.23
C LEU A 144 -12.78 -4.27 -1.41
N ASN A 145 -12.28 -5.51 -1.50
CA ASN A 145 -12.82 -6.63 -0.74
C ASN A 145 -12.63 -6.44 0.76
N ALA A 146 -11.51 -5.87 1.20
CA ALA A 146 -11.25 -5.59 2.61
C ALA A 146 -12.15 -4.49 3.18
N LEU A 147 -12.66 -3.59 2.33
CA LEU A 147 -13.56 -2.50 2.71
C LEU A 147 -15.05 -2.91 2.69
N GLU A 148 -15.37 -4.17 2.38
CA GLU A 148 -16.74 -4.68 2.46
C GLU A 148 -17.28 -4.52 3.89
N GLY A 149 -18.45 -3.89 4.03
CA GLY A 149 -19.06 -3.60 5.32
C GLY A 149 -18.54 -2.33 6.02
N MET A 150 -17.55 -1.63 5.47
CA MET A 150 -17.07 -0.35 5.98
C MET A 150 -18.01 0.81 5.59
N PRO A 151 -17.89 2.01 6.21
CA PRO A 151 -18.74 3.15 5.88
C PRO A 151 -18.72 3.50 4.40
N VAL A 152 -19.89 3.79 3.82
CA VAL A 152 -20.06 4.09 2.39
C VAL A 152 -19.19 5.28 1.95
N LEU A 153 -19.01 6.27 2.81
CA LEU A 153 -18.17 7.44 2.51
C LEU A 153 -16.69 7.05 2.36
N LEU A 154 -16.17 6.23 3.28
CA LEU A 154 -14.81 5.72 3.22
C LEU A 154 -14.61 4.88 1.95
N GLN A 155 -15.51 3.93 1.72
CA GLN A 155 -15.55 3.13 0.51
C GLN A 155 -15.51 4.00 -0.74
N THR A 156 -16.46 4.95 -0.86
CA THR A 156 -16.55 5.85 -2.02
C THR A 156 -15.32 6.72 -2.19
N THR A 157 -14.72 7.19 -1.10
CA THR A 157 -13.46 7.95 -1.09
C THR A 157 -12.32 7.10 -1.65
N LYS A 158 -12.15 5.89 -1.12
CA LYS A 158 -11.18 4.90 -1.58
C LYS A 158 -11.50 4.39 -2.99
N TYR A 159 -12.72 4.54 -3.51
CA TYR A 159 -13.06 4.15 -4.89
C TYR A 159 -12.86 5.28 -5.90
N LYS A 160 -13.39 6.48 -5.63
CA LYS A 160 -13.41 7.62 -6.56
C LYS A 160 -12.04 8.24 -6.77
N ASP A 161 -11.27 8.43 -5.71
CA ASP A 161 -9.90 8.94 -5.86
C ASP A 161 -8.98 7.85 -6.46
N ASN A 162 -9.32 6.56 -6.25
CA ASN A 162 -8.61 5.43 -6.86
C ASN A 162 -9.08 5.10 -8.29
N ALA A 163 -10.12 5.77 -8.80
CA ALA A 163 -10.60 5.66 -10.18
C ALA A 163 -10.08 6.79 -11.05
N ASN A 164 -9.88 8.00 -10.49
CA ASN A 164 -9.36 9.12 -11.27
C ASN A 164 -7.85 9.30 -11.09
N SER A 165 -7.35 9.18 -9.85
CA SER A 165 -5.94 9.45 -9.53
C SER A 165 -5.06 8.20 -9.67
N LEU A 166 -5.50 7.04 -9.16
CA LEU A 166 -4.75 5.79 -9.36
C LEU A 166 -4.89 5.24 -10.77
N GLU A 167 -5.97 5.49 -11.50
CA GLU A 167 -6.04 5.06 -12.90
C GLU A 167 -5.09 5.91 -13.75
N GLN A 168 -5.00 7.23 -13.55
CA GLN A 168 -3.97 8.06 -14.19
C GLN A 168 -2.54 7.75 -13.71
N GLN A 169 -2.33 7.47 -12.43
CA GLN A 169 -1.01 7.15 -11.87
C GLN A 169 -0.57 5.71 -12.23
N GLN A 170 -1.52 4.76 -12.33
CA GLN A 170 -1.32 3.42 -12.90
C GLN A 170 -1.19 3.43 -14.43
N GLN A 171 -1.74 4.41 -15.14
CA GLN A 171 -1.58 4.51 -16.59
C GLN A 171 -0.25 5.15 -17.00
N SER A 172 0.33 6.03 -16.17
CA SER A 172 1.54 6.78 -16.54
C SER A 172 2.85 6.07 -16.18
N HIS A 173 2.99 5.50 -14.97
CA HIS A 173 4.28 4.92 -14.53
C HIS A 173 4.22 3.40 -14.31
N TRP A 174 3.09 2.84 -13.89
CA TRP A 174 2.91 1.38 -13.90
C TRP A 174 2.80 0.81 -15.32
N SER A 175 2.55 1.65 -16.31
CA SER A 175 2.67 1.28 -17.72
C SER A 175 4.13 1.10 -18.11
N GLU A 176 5.07 1.91 -17.60
CA GLU A 176 6.51 1.75 -17.79
C GLU A 176 7.03 0.49 -17.09
N ILE A 177 6.59 0.22 -15.85
CA ILE A 177 6.82 -1.07 -15.17
C ILE A 177 6.28 -2.23 -16.01
N ARG A 178 5.04 -2.13 -16.50
CA ARG A 178 4.44 -3.14 -17.39
C ARG A 178 5.19 -3.26 -18.72
N LEU A 179 5.68 -2.17 -19.29
CA LEU A 179 6.45 -2.11 -20.54
C LEU A 179 7.84 -2.72 -20.33
N ALA A 180 8.52 -2.41 -19.23
CA ALA A 180 9.81 -2.98 -18.83
C ALA A 180 9.69 -4.50 -18.65
N CYS A 181 8.66 -4.96 -17.96
CA CYS A 181 8.30 -6.40 -17.88
C CYS A 181 8.03 -7.04 -19.26
N CYS A 182 7.51 -6.29 -20.23
CA CYS A 182 7.21 -6.80 -21.58
C CYS A 182 8.44 -6.84 -22.50
N HIS A 183 9.44 -5.99 -22.28
CA HIS A 183 10.62 -5.85 -23.17
C HIS A 183 11.83 -6.71 -22.75
N GLN A 184 11.77 -7.42 -21.62
CA GLN A 184 12.83 -8.37 -21.27
C GLN A 184 12.79 -9.66 -22.13
N PRO A 185 13.92 -10.06 -22.74
CA PRO A 185 14.01 -11.25 -23.58
C PRO A 185 13.92 -12.51 -22.70
N GLY A 186 12.74 -13.09 -22.65
CA GLY A 186 12.41 -14.25 -21.81
C GLY A 186 10.92 -14.31 -21.43
N ILE A 187 10.22 -13.18 -21.47
CA ILE A 187 8.77 -13.09 -21.19
C ILE A 187 7.96 -12.91 -22.48
N CYS A 188 8.53 -12.31 -23.53
CA CYS A 188 7.90 -12.22 -24.85
C CYS A 188 8.24 -13.45 -25.71
N GLY A 189 7.34 -14.43 -25.76
CA GLY A 189 7.47 -15.67 -26.55
C GLY A 189 7.42 -15.52 -28.08
N TYR A 190 7.75 -14.34 -28.62
CA TYR A 190 7.82 -14.09 -30.07
C TYR A 190 9.01 -13.19 -30.44
N ALA A 191 10.22 -13.56 -30.01
CA ALA A 191 11.41 -13.16 -30.75
C ALA A 191 11.51 -14.03 -32.01
N ARG A 192 11.29 -13.41 -33.18
CA ARG A 192 11.45 -14.02 -34.52
C ARG A 192 12.67 -14.93 -34.56
N LYS A 193 12.46 -16.21 -34.91
CA LYS A 193 13.55 -17.07 -35.38
C LYS A 193 14.30 -16.32 -36.50
N PRO A 194 15.63 -16.21 -36.46
CA PRO A 194 16.38 -15.78 -37.63
C PRO A 194 16.08 -16.77 -38.76
N LEU A 195 15.73 -16.27 -39.95
CA LEU A 195 15.69 -17.13 -41.13
C LEU A 195 17.06 -17.81 -41.28
N PRO A 196 17.11 -19.12 -41.60
CA PRO A 196 18.36 -19.75 -41.96
C PRO A 196 18.91 -19.04 -43.19
N LYS A 197 20.17 -18.61 -43.13
CA LYS A 197 20.90 -18.19 -44.31
C LYS A 197 21.04 -19.42 -45.19
N GLU A 198 20.37 -19.40 -46.36
CA GLU A 198 20.60 -20.40 -47.40
C GLU A 198 22.08 -20.38 -47.80
N VAL A 199 22.59 -21.60 -48.02
CA VAL A 199 23.98 -21.95 -48.37
C VAL A 199 24.29 -21.51 -49.80
#